data_AF-A0A8H6K1V9-F1
#
_entry.id   AF-A0A8H6K1V9-F1
#
_cell.length_a   1.000
_cell.length_b   1.000
_cell.length_c   1.000
_cell.angle_alpha   90.00
_cell.angle_beta   90.00
_cell.angle_gamma   90.00
#
_symmetry.space_group_name_H-M   'P 1'
#
loop_
_entity.id
_entity.type
_entity.pdbx_description
1 polymer ?
#
loop_
_entity_poly.entity_id
_entity_poly.type
_entity_poly.pdbx_seq_one_letter_code
_entity_poly.pdbx_strand_id
1 'polypeptide(L)'
;MRLINTETYELEEFFDSERPPYAILSHTWGVDEVNLQEWEQWLQGDADTKARIAAKRGFKKIKKACGIARKGIPKSESKSKTKGESKRNTKDPEFRFLWVDTNCIDKKSSAEETESINSMFHWYQTASFCIVYLEDVGPGSDTVLVKSRWFTRGWTLQELIAPEPAENVIFYARKWHPIGSRVQLCDVLTSITGIPRKVLLEPGSY
;
A
#
# COMPACT_ATOMS: atom_id res chain seq x y z
N MET A 1 -10.46 -12.69 0.05
CA MET A 1 -9.14 -12.06 0.29
C MET A 1 -8.91 -11.82 1.77
N ARG A 2 -7.65 -11.84 2.24
CA ARG A 2 -7.28 -11.45 3.61
C ARG A 2 -6.89 -9.98 3.70
N LEU A 3 -7.19 -9.34 4.83
CA LEU A 3 -6.76 -7.97 5.16
C LEU A 3 -6.23 -7.91 6.59
N ILE A 4 -5.22 -7.07 6.83
CA ILE A 4 -4.69 -6.80 8.16
C ILE A 4 -5.54 -5.71 8.81
N ASN A 5 -6.10 -5.97 9.98
CA ASN A 5 -6.66 -4.94 10.84
C ASN A 5 -5.54 -4.02 11.34
N THR A 6 -5.58 -2.75 10.98
CA THR A 6 -4.48 -1.82 11.24
C THR A 6 -4.28 -1.49 12.72
N GLU A 7 -5.28 -1.75 13.56
CA GLU A 7 -5.22 -1.51 15.01
C GLU A 7 -4.75 -2.75 15.78
N THR A 8 -5.39 -3.90 15.51
CA THR A 8 -5.10 -5.16 16.22
C THR A 8 -3.99 -5.99 15.57
N TYR A 9 -3.71 -5.74 14.28
CA TYR A 9 -2.80 -6.50 13.41
C TYR A 9 -3.27 -7.92 13.07
N GLU A 10 -4.49 -8.28 13.47
CA GLU A 10 -5.11 -9.55 13.11
C GLU A 10 -5.44 -9.60 11.62
N LEU A 11 -5.45 -10.81 11.07
CA LEU A 11 -5.86 -11.07 9.71
C LEU A 11 -7.35 -11.42 9.70
N GLU A 12 -8.11 -10.67 8.90
CA GLU A 12 -9.55 -10.87 8.71
C GLU A 12 -9.80 -11.26 7.25
N GLU A 13 -10.67 -12.26 7.03
CA GLU A 13 -11.06 -12.75 5.70
C GLU A 13 -12.33 -12.08 5.22
N PHE A 14 -12.33 -11.66 3.96
CA PHE A 14 -13.46 -11.00 3.31
C PHE A 14 -13.73 -11.63 1.95
N PHE A 15 -15.01 -11.83 1.65
CA PHE A 15 -15.48 -12.16 0.31
C PHE A 15 -15.59 -10.90 -0.54
N ASP A 16 -15.55 -11.05 -1.87
CA ASP A 16 -15.59 -9.91 -2.80
C ASP A 16 -16.84 -9.04 -2.66
N SER A 17 -17.99 -9.63 -2.29
CA SER A 17 -19.24 -8.92 -2.06
C SER A 17 -19.29 -8.11 -0.76
N GLU A 18 -18.37 -8.34 0.17
CA GLU A 18 -18.39 -7.77 1.53
C GLU A 18 -17.10 -6.99 1.85
N ARG A 19 -16.34 -6.62 0.82
CA ARG A 19 -15.04 -5.98 0.98
C ARG A 19 -15.19 -4.59 1.61
N PRO A 20 -14.61 -4.34 2.80
CA PRO A 20 -14.64 -3.01 3.40
C PRO A 20 -13.68 -2.07 2.67
N PRO A 21 -13.78 -0.75 2.86
CA PRO A 21 -12.73 0.18 2.44
C PRO A 21 -11.38 -0.18 3.09
N TYR A 22 -10.32 -0.22 2.28
CA TYR A 22 -8.99 -0.62 2.71
C TYR A 22 -7.90 0.18 2.01
N ALA A 23 -6.74 0.26 2.66
CA ALA A 23 -5.51 0.71 2.04
C ALA A 23 -4.73 -0.50 1.49
N ILE A 24 -3.86 -0.27 0.51
CA ILE A 24 -2.96 -1.27 -0.04
C ILE A 24 -1.51 -0.78 0.08
N LEU A 25 -0.59 -1.67 0.48
CA LEU A 25 0.85 -1.40 0.46
C LEU A 25 1.47 -2.03 -0.79
N SER A 26 1.80 -1.18 -1.75
CA SER A 26 2.68 -1.52 -2.87
C SER A 26 4.14 -1.31 -2.42
N HIS A 27 4.97 -2.35 -2.54
CA HIS A 27 6.38 -2.26 -2.13
C HIS A 27 7.28 -3.21 -2.94
N THR A 28 8.59 -3.05 -2.80
CA THR A 28 9.54 -4.10 -3.18
C THR A 28 9.87 -4.96 -1.97
N TRP A 29 9.99 -6.27 -2.17
CA TRP A 29 10.51 -7.15 -1.14
C TRP A 29 12.00 -6.87 -0.94
N GLY A 30 12.41 -6.88 0.32
CA GLY A 30 13.78 -6.64 0.74
C GLY A 30 14.28 -7.75 1.66
N VAL A 31 15.30 -7.40 2.45
CA VAL A 31 15.87 -8.31 3.45
C VAL A 31 14.93 -8.39 4.66
N ASP A 32 14.76 -9.58 5.20
CA ASP A 32 13.90 -9.87 6.36
C ASP A 32 12.44 -9.45 6.17
N GLU A 33 11.83 -9.81 5.04
CA GLU A 33 10.38 -9.75 4.90
C GLU A 33 9.68 -10.69 5.89
N VAL A 34 8.40 -10.40 6.14
CA VAL A 34 7.53 -11.22 6.98
C VAL A 34 6.36 -11.68 6.14
N ASN A 35 6.30 -12.99 5.89
CA ASN A 35 5.20 -13.59 5.15
C ASN A 35 3.98 -13.87 6.05
N LEU A 36 2.91 -14.40 5.47
CA LEU A 36 1.69 -14.81 6.18
C LEU A 36 2.00 -15.69 7.40
N GLN A 37 2.73 -16.78 7.23
CA GLN A 37 2.95 -17.74 8.31
C GLN A 37 3.76 -17.14 9.47
N GLU A 38 4.77 -16.31 9.17
CA GLU A 38 5.51 -15.61 10.22
C GLU A 38 4.64 -14.55 10.92
N TRP A 39 3.72 -13.92 10.20
CA TRP A 39 2.78 -12.98 10.82
C TRP A 39 1.81 -13.70 11.78
N GLU A 40 1.29 -14.85 11.39
CA GLU A 40 0.44 -15.69 12.24
C GLU A 40 1.20 -16.24 13.46
N GLN A 41 2.43 -16.73 13.25
CA GLN A 41 3.32 -17.12 14.34
C GLN A 41 3.60 -15.95 15.29
N TRP A 42 3.73 -14.74 14.77
CA TRP A 42 3.88 -13.56 15.62
C TRP A 42 2.61 -13.26 16.42
N LEU A 43 1.41 -13.41 15.85
CA LEU A 43 0.16 -13.19 16.59
C LEU A 43 -0.01 -14.20 17.75
N GLN A 44 0.26 -15.48 17.46
CA GLN A 44 -0.04 -16.60 18.37
C GLN A 44 1.16 -17.03 19.24
N GLY A 45 2.36 -16.57 18.91
CA GLY A 45 3.60 -17.02 19.54
C GLY A 45 3.87 -16.45 20.92
N ASP A 46 4.85 -17.06 21.58
CA ASP A 46 5.41 -16.62 22.85
C ASP A 46 6.21 -15.31 22.71
N ALA A 47 6.71 -14.79 23.85
CA ALA A 47 7.42 -13.52 23.89
C ALA A 47 8.70 -13.52 23.02
N ASP A 48 9.43 -14.64 22.96
CA ASP A 48 10.65 -14.76 22.17
C ASP A 48 10.34 -14.75 20.67
N THR A 49 9.38 -15.56 20.24
CA THR A 49 8.89 -15.60 18.86
C THR A 49 8.41 -14.23 18.42
N LYS A 50 7.64 -13.56 19.28
CA LYS A 50 7.15 -12.19 19.04
C LYS A 50 8.30 -11.21 18.86
N ALA A 51 9.30 -11.24 19.74
CA ALA A 51 10.45 -10.35 19.68
C ALA A 51 11.29 -10.57 18.41
N ARG A 52 11.59 -11.84 18.07
CA ARG A 52 12.36 -12.22 16.89
C ARG A 52 11.70 -11.76 15.60
N ILE A 53 10.40 -11.99 15.43
CA ILE A 53 9.68 -11.59 14.21
C ILE A 53 9.49 -10.07 14.17
N ALA A 54 9.19 -9.43 15.30
CA ALA A 54 9.04 -7.97 15.37
C ALA A 54 10.35 -7.21 15.09
N ALA A 55 11.51 -7.86 15.28
CA ALA A 55 12.81 -7.28 14.95
C ALA A 55 13.04 -7.11 13.44
N LYS A 56 12.37 -7.94 12.61
CA LYS A 56 12.53 -7.96 11.15
C LYS A 56 12.13 -6.63 10.51
N ARG A 57 12.78 -6.31 9.39
CA ARG A 57 12.54 -5.06 8.65
C ARG A 57 11.16 -5.04 8.00
N GLY A 58 10.74 -6.17 7.40
CA GLY A 58 9.40 -6.33 6.82
C GLY A 58 8.31 -6.08 7.85
N PHE A 59 8.47 -6.57 9.08
CA PHE A 59 7.52 -6.34 10.16
C PHE A 59 7.32 -4.85 10.47
N LYS A 60 8.45 -4.15 10.68
CA LYS A 60 8.45 -2.70 10.97
C LYS A 60 7.84 -1.90 9.81
N LYS A 61 8.10 -2.34 8.57
CA LYS A 61 7.53 -1.73 7.35
C LYS A 61 6.00 -1.87 7.35
N ILE A 62 5.46 -3.07 7.55
CA ILE A 62 4.00 -3.31 7.57
C ILE A 62 3.34 -2.54 8.73
N LYS A 63 3.93 -2.54 9.93
CA LYS A 63 3.42 -1.73 11.06
C LYS A 63 3.37 -0.24 10.76
N LYS A 64 4.36 0.29 10.04
CA LYS A 64 4.37 1.70 9.62
C LYS A 64 3.31 1.98 8.56
N ALA A 65 3.15 1.08 7.58
CA ALA A 65 2.06 1.17 6.60
C ALA A 65 0.68 1.18 7.27
N CYS A 66 0.44 0.31 8.27
CA CYS A 66 -0.79 0.34 9.08
C CYS A 66 -0.99 1.70 9.74
N GLY A 67 0.08 2.32 10.26
CA GLY A 67 0.02 3.65 10.85
C GLY A 67 -0.32 4.76 9.86
N ILE A 68 0.14 4.64 8.61
CA ILE A 68 -0.20 5.57 7.52
C ILE A 68 -1.66 5.37 7.09
N ALA A 69 -2.09 4.13 6.89
CA ALA A 69 -3.47 3.79 6.56
C ALA A 69 -4.46 4.37 7.60
N ARG A 70 -4.17 4.26 8.91
CA ARG A 70 -5.02 4.87 9.95
C ARG A 70 -5.09 6.38 9.89
N LYS A 71 -4.00 7.05 9.50
CA LYS A 71 -3.97 8.51 9.35
C LYS A 71 -4.67 9.01 8.10
N GLY A 72 -4.82 8.14 7.10
CA GLY A 72 -5.47 8.48 5.85
C GLY A 72 -4.55 9.04 4.77
N ILE A 73 -5.20 9.49 3.70
CA ILE A 73 -4.52 10.10 2.58
C ILE A 73 -4.08 11.52 2.99
N PRO A 74 -2.80 11.91 2.80
CA PRO A 74 -2.36 13.26 3.08
C PRO A 74 -3.16 14.28 2.27
N LYS A 75 -3.94 15.13 2.93
CA LYS A 75 -4.65 16.23 2.28
C LYS A 75 -3.63 17.27 1.83
N SER A 76 -3.67 17.68 0.56
CA SER A 76 -2.88 18.81 0.09
C SER A 76 -3.26 20.06 0.89
N GLU A 77 -2.29 20.94 1.17
CA GLU A 77 -2.54 22.23 1.81
C GLU A 77 -3.26 23.19 0.84
N SER A 78 -4.48 22.84 0.44
CA SER A 78 -5.37 23.75 -0.29
C SER A 78 -6.38 24.30 0.69
N LYS A 79 -6.16 25.57 1.07
CA LYS A 79 -7.08 26.37 1.88
C LYS A 79 -8.49 26.33 1.27
N SER A 80 -9.41 25.62 1.91
CA SER A 80 -10.84 25.92 1.90
C SER A 80 -11.47 25.23 3.10
N LYS A 81 -11.53 25.96 4.22
CA LYS A 81 -12.41 25.59 5.35
C LYS A 81 -13.85 25.78 4.88
N THR A 82 -14.42 24.78 4.22
CA THR A 82 -15.88 24.73 4.03
C THR A 82 -16.47 24.37 5.39
N LYS A 83 -17.19 25.33 5.95
CA LYS A 83 -17.85 25.28 7.26
C LYS A 83 -19.01 24.28 7.18
N GLY A 84 -18.73 22.98 7.34
CA GLY A 84 -19.77 21.94 7.24
C GLY A 84 -19.34 20.50 7.43
N GLU A 85 -18.06 20.18 7.65
CA GLU A 85 -17.65 18.80 7.90
C GLU A 85 -18.00 18.40 9.33
N SER A 86 -18.89 17.40 9.44
CA SER A 86 -19.15 16.65 10.67
C SER A 86 -17.81 16.27 11.28
N LYS A 87 -17.52 16.74 12.50
CA LYS A 87 -16.29 16.40 13.23
C LYS A 87 -16.27 14.89 13.43
N ARG A 88 -15.67 14.13 12.50
CA ARG A 88 -15.28 12.75 12.76
C ARG A 88 -14.41 12.79 14.01
N ASN A 89 -14.76 11.96 14.98
CA ASN A 89 -14.00 11.83 16.21
C ASN A 89 -12.57 11.43 15.80
N THR A 90 -11.56 12.23 16.14
CA THR A 90 -10.16 12.05 15.72
C THR A 90 -9.51 10.75 16.24
N LYS A 91 -10.30 9.82 16.78
CA LYS A 91 -9.88 8.52 17.31
C LYS A 91 -10.07 7.38 16.31
N ASP A 92 -11.02 7.48 15.38
CA ASP A 92 -11.30 6.39 14.45
C ASP A 92 -10.30 6.39 13.28
N PRO A 93 -9.79 5.22 12.86
CA PRO A 93 -8.86 5.13 11.74
C PRO A 93 -9.56 5.48 10.43
N GLU A 94 -8.87 6.20 9.54
CA GLU A 94 -9.40 6.49 8.19
C GLU A 94 -9.55 5.22 7.36
N PHE A 95 -8.55 4.34 7.41
CA PHE A 95 -8.61 2.99 6.87
C PHE A 95 -8.31 1.97 7.97
N ARG A 96 -9.33 1.20 8.35
CA ARG A 96 -9.20 0.13 9.36
C ARG A 96 -8.41 -1.07 8.82
N PHE A 97 -8.42 -1.29 7.51
CA PHE A 97 -7.83 -2.46 6.88
C PHE A 97 -6.68 -2.11 5.93
N LEU A 98 -5.66 -2.97 5.91
CA LEU A 98 -4.51 -2.88 5.01
C LEU A 98 -4.30 -4.21 4.29
N TRP A 99 -4.16 -4.17 2.97
CA TRP A 99 -3.69 -5.30 2.18
C TRP A 99 -2.18 -5.22 1.92
N VAL A 100 -1.48 -6.35 2.07
CA VAL A 100 -0.06 -6.51 1.73
C VAL A 100 0.14 -7.91 1.15
N ASP A 101 0.71 -8.02 -0.05
CA ASP A 101 0.85 -9.30 -0.76
C ASP A 101 1.65 -10.36 0.03
N THR A 102 2.62 -9.95 0.85
CA THR A 102 3.41 -10.86 1.70
C THR A 102 2.58 -11.51 2.80
N ASN A 103 1.53 -10.85 3.28
CA ASN A 103 0.76 -11.28 4.46
C ASN A 103 -0.69 -11.67 4.14
N CYS A 104 -1.22 -11.17 3.02
CA CYS A 104 -2.62 -11.34 2.63
C CYS A 104 -2.82 -12.40 1.56
N ILE A 105 -1.74 -12.99 1.04
CA ILE A 105 -1.76 -14.12 0.11
C ILE A 105 -1.00 -15.29 0.75
N ASP A 106 -1.60 -16.48 0.77
CA ASP A 106 -0.89 -17.70 1.13
C ASP A 106 -0.16 -18.25 -0.08
N LYS A 107 1.11 -17.87 -0.18
CA LYS A 107 2.02 -18.31 -1.25
C LYS A 107 2.43 -19.79 -1.12
N LYS A 108 1.98 -20.51 -0.09
CA LYS A 108 2.13 -21.97 -0.01
C LYS A 108 0.96 -22.71 -0.66
N SER A 109 -0.16 -22.03 -0.86
CA SER A 109 -1.32 -22.55 -1.58
C SER A 109 -1.24 -22.13 -3.04
N SER A 110 -0.88 -23.06 -3.93
CA SER A 110 -0.82 -22.77 -5.38
C SER A 110 -2.17 -22.34 -5.96
N ALA A 111 -3.27 -22.85 -5.40
CA ALA A 111 -4.62 -22.43 -5.75
C ALA A 111 -4.86 -20.96 -5.40
N GLU A 112 -4.52 -20.55 -4.16
CA GLU A 112 -4.70 -19.17 -3.71
C GLU A 112 -3.74 -18.21 -4.44
N GLU A 113 -2.51 -18.63 -4.71
CA GLU A 113 -1.56 -17.83 -5.48
C GLU A 113 -2.09 -17.53 -6.88
N THR A 114 -2.66 -18.54 -7.55
CA THR A 114 -3.28 -18.38 -8.87
C THR A 114 -4.50 -17.46 -8.83
N GLU A 115 -5.38 -17.65 -7.84
CA GLU A 115 -6.55 -16.79 -7.65
C GLU A 115 -6.16 -15.33 -7.37
N SER A 116 -5.13 -15.15 -6.56
CA SER A 116 -4.58 -13.84 -6.22
C SER A 116 -4.00 -13.14 -7.44
N ILE A 117 -3.29 -13.87 -8.30
CA ILE A 117 -2.78 -13.36 -9.58
C ILE A 117 -3.94 -12.87 -10.47
N ASN A 118 -5.02 -13.65 -10.55
CA ASN A 118 -6.18 -13.29 -11.37
C ASN A 118 -7.00 -12.13 -10.80
N SER A 119 -6.91 -11.90 -9.48
CA SER A 119 -7.69 -10.88 -8.77
C SER A 119 -6.91 -9.60 -8.44
N MET A 120 -5.59 -9.61 -8.63
CA MET A 120 -4.70 -8.54 -8.17
C MET A 120 -5.05 -7.17 -8.74
N PHE A 121 -5.34 -7.10 -10.04
CA PHE A 121 -5.75 -5.84 -10.68
C PHE A 121 -6.98 -5.26 -9.99
N HIS A 122 -7.99 -6.09 -9.74
CA HIS A 122 -9.23 -5.69 -9.10
C HIS A 122 -9.02 -5.27 -7.63
N TRP A 123 -8.09 -5.93 -6.93
CA TRP A 123 -7.70 -5.54 -5.58
C TRP A 123 -6.97 -4.19 -5.54
N TYR A 124 -6.16 -3.85 -6.54
CA TYR A 124 -5.59 -2.51 -6.62
C TYR A 124 -6.65 -1.49 -7.03
N GLN A 125 -7.51 -1.83 -7.99
CA GLN A 125 -8.54 -0.92 -8.52
C GLN A 125 -9.54 -0.46 -7.46
N THR A 126 -9.93 -1.35 -6.57
CA THR A 126 -10.92 -1.07 -5.52
C THR A 126 -10.30 -0.62 -4.20
N ALA A 127 -8.96 -0.55 -4.11
CA ALA A 127 -8.30 -0.03 -2.94
C ALA A 127 -8.56 1.47 -2.81
N SER A 128 -9.02 1.90 -1.64
CA SER A 128 -9.35 3.31 -1.39
C SER A 128 -8.10 4.18 -1.20
N PHE A 129 -6.96 3.58 -0.88
CA PHE A 129 -5.67 4.26 -0.71
C PHE A 129 -4.52 3.33 -1.09
N CYS A 130 -3.69 3.73 -2.06
CA CYS A 130 -2.47 3.00 -2.43
C CYS A 130 -1.22 3.69 -1.87
N ILE A 131 -0.53 3.00 -0.97
CA ILE A 131 0.74 3.42 -0.39
C ILE A 131 1.87 2.75 -1.19
N VAL A 132 2.62 3.52 -1.97
CA VAL A 132 3.79 3.02 -2.69
C VAL A 132 5.05 3.33 -1.88
N TYR A 133 5.69 2.29 -1.32
CA TYR A 133 6.92 2.44 -0.53
C TYR A 133 8.18 2.06 -1.32
N LEU A 134 9.01 3.06 -1.59
CA LEU A 134 10.26 2.94 -2.34
C LEU A 134 11.45 2.90 -1.36
N GLU A 135 11.83 1.70 -0.93
CA GLU A 135 12.88 1.52 0.09
C GLU A 135 14.28 1.97 -0.39
N ASP A 136 14.52 1.94 -1.69
CA ASP A 136 15.80 2.28 -2.32
C ASP A 136 15.92 3.75 -2.73
N VAL A 137 14.86 4.54 -2.53
CA VAL A 137 14.88 5.98 -2.80
C VAL A 137 15.23 6.73 -1.50
N GLY A 138 16.31 7.50 -1.54
CA GLY A 138 16.72 8.37 -0.44
C GLY A 138 15.86 9.63 -0.33
N PRO A 139 15.84 10.31 0.83
CA PRO A 139 15.19 11.60 0.95
C PRO A 139 15.92 12.66 0.10
N GLY A 140 15.17 13.49 -0.66
CA GLY A 140 15.69 14.76 -1.17
C GLY A 140 16.04 14.88 -2.67
N SER A 141 15.61 13.98 -3.57
CA SER A 141 15.62 14.31 -5.02
C SER A 141 14.72 13.38 -5.86
N ASP A 142 13.88 13.97 -6.71
CA ASP A 142 13.04 13.28 -7.71
C ASP A 142 13.88 12.50 -8.74
N THR A 143 15.13 12.90 -8.97
CA THR A 143 16.05 12.21 -9.90
C THR A 143 16.41 10.79 -9.43
N VAL A 144 16.16 10.46 -8.17
CA VAL A 144 16.40 9.12 -7.62
C VAL A 144 15.20 8.19 -7.87
N LEU A 145 14.00 8.73 -8.17
CA LEU A 145 12.81 7.94 -8.45
C LEU A 145 13.03 7.01 -9.65
N VAL A 146 13.67 7.54 -10.70
CA VAL A 146 14.01 6.82 -11.95
C VAL A 146 14.83 5.55 -11.69
N LYS A 147 15.64 5.55 -10.63
CA LYS A 147 16.52 4.42 -10.28
C LYS A 147 15.87 3.41 -9.36
N SER A 148 14.62 3.63 -8.94
CA SER A 148 13.97 2.68 -8.04
C SER A 148 13.72 1.35 -8.75
N ARG A 149 14.11 0.27 -8.08
CA ARG A 149 13.81 -1.12 -8.48
C ARG A 149 12.31 -1.39 -8.56
N TRP A 150 11.49 -0.55 -7.94
CA TRP A 150 10.04 -0.68 -8.08
C TRP A 150 9.62 -0.60 -9.55
N PHE A 151 10.22 0.28 -10.37
CA PHE A 151 9.87 0.41 -11.80
C PHE A 151 10.36 -0.73 -12.69
N THR A 152 11.21 -1.63 -12.19
CA THR A 152 11.75 -2.75 -12.97
C THR A 152 11.00 -4.06 -12.76
N ARG A 153 9.86 -4.05 -12.04
CA ARG A 153 9.08 -5.27 -11.75
C ARG A 153 7.89 -5.40 -12.70
N GLY A 154 7.55 -6.65 -13.02
CA GLY A 154 6.44 -6.95 -13.94
C GLY A 154 5.05 -6.51 -13.43
N TRP A 155 4.87 -6.42 -12.10
CA TRP A 155 3.58 -6.07 -11.49
C TRP A 155 3.35 -4.56 -11.33
N THR A 156 4.40 -3.77 -11.43
CA THR A 156 4.39 -2.32 -11.19
C THR A 156 3.36 -1.57 -12.01
N LEU A 157 3.07 -2.05 -13.23
CA LEU A 157 2.02 -1.47 -14.06
C LEU A 157 0.67 -1.49 -13.36
N GLN A 158 0.24 -2.64 -12.84
CA GLN A 158 -1.06 -2.78 -12.18
C GLN A 158 -1.10 -1.99 -10.87
N GLU A 159 -0.03 -2.05 -10.09
CA GLU A 159 0.10 -1.29 -8.84
C GLU A 159 0.02 0.24 -9.07
N LEU A 160 0.50 0.69 -10.23
CA LEU A 160 0.52 2.10 -10.62
C LEU A 160 -0.81 2.60 -11.21
N ILE A 161 -1.39 1.84 -12.15
CA ILE A 161 -2.50 2.35 -12.97
C ILE A 161 -3.86 1.94 -12.42
N ALA A 162 -3.97 0.79 -11.75
CA ALA A 162 -5.27 0.25 -11.36
C ALA A 162 -5.97 1.10 -10.28
N PRO A 163 -5.30 1.58 -9.21
CA PRO A 163 -5.99 2.30 -8.15
C PRO A 163 -6.62 3.62 -8.62
N GLU A 164 -7.90 3.80 -8.31
CA GLU A 164 -8.68 4.99 -8.66
C GLU A 164 -9.32 5.60 -7.40
N PRO A 165 -9.36 6.95 -7.27
CA PRO A 165 -8.78 7.96 -8.16
C PRO A 165 -7.24 8.06 -8.07
N ALA A 166 -6.61 8.67 -9.08
CA ALA A 166 -5.16 8.79 -9.17
C ALA A 166 -4.53 9.55 -7.99
N GLU A 167 -5.23 10.50 -7.39
CA GLU A 167 -4.79 11.20 -6.18
C GLU A 167 -4.56 10.29 -4.97
N ASN A 168 -5.19 9.11 -4.95
CA ASN A 168 -5.12 8.16 -3.83
C ASN A 168 -3.89 7.25 -3.92
N VAL A 169 -3.02 7.41 -4.91
CA VAL A 169 -1.74 6.71 -4.99
C VAL A 169 -0.64 7.63 -4.48
N ILE A 170 -0.08 7.35 -3.30
CA ILE A 170 0.93 8.19 -2.64
C ILE A 170 2.26 7.46 -2.53
N PHE A 171 3.31 8.11 -3.01
CA PHE A 171 4.67 7.60 -2.98
C PHE A 171 5.41 8.07 -1.73
N TYR A 172 6.10 7.12 -1.10
CA TYR A 172 6.95 7.34 0.06
C TYR A 172 8.35 6.80 -0.22
N ALA A 173 9.36 7.62 0.04
CA ALA A 173 10.77 7.24 0.01
C ALA A 173 11.15 6.48 1.30
N ARG A 174 12.40 6.03 1.35
CA ARG A 174 12.98 5.38 2.53
C ARG A 174 12.77 6.23 3.79
N LYS A 175 12.52 5.54 4.91
CA LYS A 175 12.11 6.13 6.20
C LYS A 175 10.75 6.84 6.15
N TRP A 176 9.92 6.54 5.16
CA TRP A 176 8.55 7.06 5.02
C TRP A 176 8.48 8.56 4.78
N HIS A 177 9.46 9.12 4.06
CA HIS A 177 9.38 10.51 3.61
C HIS A 177 8.38 10.62 2.46
N PRO A 178 7.37 11.49 2.54
CA PRO A 178 6.43 11.67 1.44
C PRO A 178 7.16 12.24 0.21
N ILE A 179 6.86 11.70 -0.96
CA ILE A 179 7.37 12.20 -2.24
C ILE A 179 6.27 12.99 -2.94
N GLY A 180 5.10 12.37 -3.11
CA GLY A 180 3.96 12.99 -3.78
C GLY A 180 2.93 11.95 -4.22
N SER A 181 1.78 12.42 -4.67
CA SER A 181 0.76 11.59 -5.32
C SER A 181 1.17 11.23 -6.75
N ARG A 182 0.53 10.20 -7.32
CA ARG A 182 0.65 9.85 -8.74
C ARG A 182 0.30 11.02 -9.65
N VAL A 183 -0.67 11.86 -9.27
CA VAL A 183 -1.02 13.09 -9.98
C VAL A 183 0.14 14.09 -9.97
N GLN A 184 0.72 14.35 -8.79
CA GLN A 184 1.84 15.29 -8.65
C GLN A 184 3.11 14.79 -9.36
N LEU A 185 3.32 13.48 -9.42
CA LEU A 185 4.48 12.86 -10.03
C LEU A 185 4.26 12.46 -11.50
N CYS A 186 3.14 12.84 -12.11
CA CYS A 186 2.71 12.35 -13.42
C CYS A 186 3.78 12.50 -14.50
N ASP A 187 4.44 13.66 -14.60
CA ASP A 187 5.42 13.93 -15.66
C ASP A 187 6.69 13.07 -15.50
N VAL A 188 7.14 12.88 -14.26
CA VAL A 188 8.28 12.00 -13.93
C VAL A 188 7.90 10.55 -14.18
N LEU A 189 6.71 10.12 -13.76
CA LEU A 189 6.20 8.77 -13.98
C LEU A 189 6.06 8.45 -15.47
N THR A 190 5.53 9.37 -16.28
CA THR A 190 5.49 9.23 -17.74
C THR A 190 6.89 9.08 -18.32
N SER A 191 7.85 9.87 -17.84
CA SER A 191 9.24 9.79 -18.31
C SER A 191 9.93 8.47 -17.96
N ILE A 192 9.62 7.87 -16.80
CA ILE A 192 10.18 6.59 -16.35
C ILE A 192 9.53 5.40 -17.07
N THR A 193 8.20 5.42 -17.17
CA THR A 193 7.41 4.25 -17.57
C THR A 193 7.01 4.24 -19.04
N GLY A 194 7.06 5.40 -19.71
CA GLY A 194 6.49 5.60 -21.05
C GLY A 194 4.96 5.66 -21.07
N ILE A 195 4.29 5.54 -19.91
CA ILE A 195 2.83 5.54 -19.83
C ILE A 195 2.29 6.96 -20.05
N PRO A 196 1.34 7.17 -21.00
CA PRO A 196 0.78 8.49 -21.28
C PRO A 196 0.13 9.14 -20.05
N ARG A 197 0.25 10.46 -19.92
CA ARG A 197 -0.33 11.21 -18.79
C ARG A 197 -1.81 10.92 -18.57
N LYS A 198 -2.60 10.81 -19.65
CA LYS A 198 -4.04 10.48 -19.57
C LYS A 198 -4.28 9.19 -18.78
N VAL A 199 -3.47 8.16 -18.99
CA VAL A 199 -3.56 6.88 -18.26
C VAL A 199 -3.25 7.03 -16.78
N LEU A 200 -2.26 7.85 -16.45
CA LEU A 200 -1.82 8.06 -15.07
C LEU A 200 -2.77 8.95 -14.27
N LEU A 201 -3.56 9.79 -14.95
CA LEU A 201 -4.51 10.72 -14.32
C LEU A 201 -5.94 10.17 -14.31
N GLU A 202 -6.34 9.46 -15.37
CA GLU A 202 -7.70 8.97 -15.60
C GLU A 202 -7.68 7.49 -16.05
N PRO A 203 -7.35 6.55 -15.14
CA PRO A 203 -7.42 5.13 -15.46
C PRO A 203 -8.86 4.73 -15.79
N GLY A 204 -9.03 3.76 -16.70
CA GLY A 204 -10.35 3.26 -17.09
C GLY A 204 -11.10 4.11 -18.14
N SER A 205 -10.58 5.27 -18.57
CA SER A 205 -11.20 6.17 -19.55
C SER A 205 -10.91 5.83 -21.04
N TYR A 206 -10.70 4.55 -21.35
CA TYR A 206 -10.28 4.06 -22.67
C TYR A 206 -11.44 3.62 -23.56
#